data_AF-A0A7C6CA97-F1
#
_entry.id   AF-A0A7C6CA97-F1
#
_cell.length_a   1.000
_cell.length_b   1.000
_cell.length_c   1.000
_cell.angle_alpha   90.00
_cell.angle_beta   90.00
_cell.angle_gamma   90.00
#
_symmetry.space_group_name_H-M   'P 1'
#
loop_
_entity.id
_entity.type
_entity.pdbx_description
1 polymer ?
#
loop_
_entity_poly.entity_id
_entity_poly.type
_entity_poly.pdbx_seq_one_letter_code
_entity_poly.pdbx_strand_id
1 'polypeptide(L)'
;MKFNVRKNKASFGRWHKYYIGDAKTIIKSYEESSRFYGGREDLYHEAKNILNQYESLKLSLTKIEIRVLEEYLVGLDKITDMDNTYLNKTVEMIYRKWILICFPDENIYRKKITPKKLGKILRQLRLNKGYSVVSVADQLKINESTLRNYELGNRLPRIDILYALAEIYKSSIDEIIKKVIK
;
A
#
# COMPACT_ATOMS: atom_id res chain seq x y z
N MET A 1 20.27 -14.61 10.48
CA MET A 1 19.41 -13.42 10.53
C MET A 1 19.37 -12.85 11.94
N LYS A 2 20.04 -11.71 12.16
CA LYS A 2 20.08 -11.00 13.46
C LYS A 2 18.76 -10.31 13.74
N PHE A 3 18.08 -9.83 12.70
CA PHE A 3 16.78 -9.16 12.82
C PHE A 3 15.65 -10.09 12.38
N ASN A 4 14.86 -10.60 13.34
CA ASN A 4 13.73 -11.49 13.05
C ASN A 4 12.42 -10.69 13.09
N VAL A 5 12.04 -10.15 11.94
CA VAL A 5 10.85 -9.30 11.78
C VAL A 5 9.66 -10.16 11.35
N ARG A 6 8.62 -10.24 12.21
CA ARG A 6 7.38 -11.02 11.99
C ARG A 6 6.14 -10.10 12.02
N LYS A 7 5.07 -10.46 11.31
CA LYS A 7 3.84 -9.64 11.19
C LYS A 7 2.96 -9.71 12.45
N ASN A 8 3.46 -9.24 13.58
CA ASN A 8 2.73 -9.19 14.85
C ASN A 8 3.23 -8.05 15.78
N LYS A 9 2.43 -7.72 16.81
CA LYS A 9 2.73 -6.63 17.75
C LYS A 9 4.02 -6.85 18.56
N ALA A 10 4.32 -8.10 18.93
CA ALA A 10 5.55 -8.41 19.67
C ALA A 10 6.82 -8.13 18.83
N SER A 11 6.77 -8.41 17.54
CA SER A 11 7.85 -8.09 16.62
C SER A 11 7.94 -6.59 16.35
N PHE A 12 6.81 -5.89 16.24
CA PHE A 12 6.80 -4.43 16.14
C PHE A 12 7.49 -3.80 17.37
N GLY A 13 7.13 -4.28 18.57
CA GLY A 13 7.75 -3.90 19.83
C GLY A 13 9.28 -4.01 19.81
N ARG A 14 9.79 -5.18 19.41
CA ARG A 14 11.24 -5.41 19.30
C ARG A 14 11.88 -4.54 18.22
N TRP A 15 11.17 -4.35 17.10
CA TRP A 15 11.67 -3.59 15.96
C TRP A 15 11.92 -2.13 16.33
N HIS A 16 10.93 -1.44 16.92
CA HIS A 16 11.09 -0.02 17.25
C HIS A 16 12.01 0.19 18.47
N LYS A 17 11.96 -0.71 19.46
CA LYS A 17 12.71 -0.56 20.72
C LYS A 17 14.19 -0.93 20.60
N TYR A 18 14.54 -1.90 19.76
CA TYR A 18 15.90 -2.46 19.72
C TYR A 18 16.49 -2.46 18.31
N TYR A 19 15.74 -2.93 17.31
CA TYR A 19 16.34 -3.21 15.99
C TYR A 19 16.85 -1.95 15.29
N ILE A 20 16.15 -0.81 15.42
CA ILE A 20 16.61 0.45 14.82
C ILE A 20 17.95 0.91 15.41
N GLY A 21 18.09 0.88 16.74
CA GLY A 21 19.32 1.28 17.43
C GLY A 21 20.49 0.33 17.13
N ASP A 22 20.23 -0.97 17.14
CA ASP A 22 21.20 -2.00 16.77
C ASP A 22 21.66 -1.84 15.32
N ALA A 23 20.74 -1.55 14.40
CA ALA A 23 21.07 -1.35 12.99
C ALA A 23 21.98 -0.12 12.79
N LYS A 24 21.69 1.02 13.45
CA LYS A 24 22.57 2.20 13.43
C LYS A 24 23.98 1.86 13.93
N THR A 25 24.07 1.10 15.02
CA THR A 25 25.35 0.72 15.62
C THR A 25 26.16 -0.21 14.71
N ILE A 26 25.50 -1.19 14.07
CA ILE A 26 26.14 -2.11 13.11
C ILE A 26 26.68 -1.35 11.90
N ILE A 27 25.88 -0.46 11.31
CA ILE A 27 26.27 0.31 10.13
C ILE A 27 27.47 1.21 10.46
N LYS A 28 27.39 1.96 11.56
CA LYS A 28 28.49 2.82 12.03
C LYS A 28 29.78 2.02 12.23
N SER A 29 29.71 0.90 12.96
CA SER A 29 30.87 0.03 13.18
C SER A 29 31.45 -0.51 11.87
N TYR A 30 30.60 -0.86 10.90
CA TYR A 30 31.06 -1.38 9.60
C TYR A 30 31.76 -0.31 8.77
N GLU A 31 31.19 0.91 8.71
CA GLU A 31 31.73 2.04 7.94
C GLU A 31 33.04 2.58 8.52
N GLU A 32 33.18 2.61 9.85
CA GLU A 32 34.43 2.98 10.54
C GLU A 32 35.54 1.93 10.37
N SER A 33 35.18 0.67 10.15
CA SER A 33 36.10 -0.46 10.08
C SER A 33 36.64 -0.73 8.67
N SER A 34 36.76 0.31 7.82
CA SER A 34 36.99 0.25 6.35
C SER A 34 38.24 -0.51 5.82
N ARG A 35 38.88 -1.37 6.62
CA ARG A 35 40.12 -2.08 6.27
C ARG A 35 40.15 -3.60 6.51
N PHE A 36 39.15 -4.25 7.13
CA PHE A 36 39.25 -5.70 7.41
C PHE A 36 37.95 -6.51 7.11
N TYR A 37 37.99 -7.21 5.97
CA TYR A 37 37.37 -8.50 5.62
C TYR A 37 35.86 -8.74 5.84
N GLY A 38 35.11 -8.82 4.73
CA GLY A 38 34.50 -10.05 4.16
C GLY A 38 33.53 -10.94 4.97
N GLY A 39 33.38 -10.76 6.28
CA GLY A 39 32.61 -11.69 7.14
C GLY A 39 31.33 -11.13 7.73
N ARG A 40 31.00 -9.85 7.50
CA ARG A 40 29.82 -9.17 8.09
C ARG A 40 28.93 -8.46 7.07
N GLU A 41 29.10 -8.75 5.78
CA GLU A 41 28.35 -8.08 4.72
C GLU A 41 26.85 -8.36 4.82
N ASP A 42 26.45 -9.61 5.07
CA ASP A 42 25.04 -9.97 5.33
C ASP A 42 24.45 -9.19 6.50
N LEU A 43 25.21 -9.06 7.59
CA LEU A 43 24.77 -8.34 8.79
C LEU A 43 24.59 -6.85 8.52
N TYR A 44 25.48 -6.27 7.71
CA TYR A 44 25.40 -4.89 7.26
C TYR A 44 24.18 -4.67 6.35
N HIS A 45 23.93 -5.58 5.41
CA HIS A 45 22.75 -5.53 4.55
C HIS A 45 21.45 -5.68 5.35
N GLU A 46 21.39 -6.60 6.30
CA GLU A 46 20.24 -6.75 7.20
C GLU A 46 20.00 -5.46 8.01
N ALA A 47 21.06 -4.83 8.54
CA ALA A 47 20.95 -3.57 9.26
C ALA A 47 20.47 -2.42 8.35
N LYS A 48 21.02 -2.31 7.14
CA LYS A 48 20.56 -1.33 6.14
C LYS A 48 19.08 -1.50 5.81
N ASN A 49 18.61 -2.75 5.68
CA ASN A 49 17.20 -3.03 5.43
C ASN A 49 16.30 -2.51 6.58
N ILE A 50 16.69 -2.71 7.84
CA ILE A 50 15.94 -2.16 8.99
C ILE A 50 15.88 -0.63 8.95
N LEU A 51 16.98 0.05 8.65
CA LEU A 51 16.96 1.52 8.55
C LEU A 51 16.15 2.02 7.36
N ASN A 52 16.23 1.37 6.21
CA ASN A 52 15.41 1.70 5.05
C ASN A 52 13.91 1.55 5.36
N GLN A 53 13.52 0.51 6.09
CA GLN A 53 12.15 0.34 6.58
C GLN A 53 11.74 1.46 7.54
N TYR A 54 12.64 1.88 8.44
CA TYR A 54 12.39 2.96 9.38
C TYR A 54 12.18 4.32 8.68
N GLU A 55 13.05 4.67 7.72
CA GLU A 55 12.92 5.90 6.95
C GLU A 55 11.67 5.88 6.06
N SER A 56 11.38 4.75 5.40
CA SER A 56 10.15 4.57 4.63
C SER A 56 8.91 4.74 5.50
N LEU A 57 8.95 4.28 6.76
CA LEU A 57 7.87 4.49 7.72
C LEU A 57 7.71 5.96 8.00
N LYS A 58 8.77 6.66 8.41
CA LYS A 58 8.73 8.10 8.69
C LYS A 58 8.13 8.91 7.54
N LEU A 59 8.52 8.62 6.30
CA LEU A 59 7.99 9.30 5.10
C LEU A 59 6.49 9.07 4.89
N SER A 60 5.93 7.95 5.39
CA SER A 60 4.51 7.64 5.32
C SER A 60 3.68 8.20 6.49
N LEU A 61 4.33 8.75 7.52
CA LEU A 61 3.69 9.22 8.75
C LEU A 61 3.34 10.72 8.68
N THR A 62 2.26 11.08 9.35
CA THR A 62 1.92 12.48 9.66
C THR A 62 2.86 13.04 10.73
N LYS A 63 2.91 14.37 10.90
CA LYS A 63 3.74 15.01 11.94
C LYS A 63 3.50 14.45 13.35
N ILE A 64 2.25 14.19 13.71
CA ILE A 64 1.87 13.64 15.02
C ILE A 64 2.33 12.19 15.16
N GLU A 65 2.16 11.37 14.11
CA GLU A 65 2.64 10.00 14.11
C GLU A 65 4.17 9.92 14.15
N ILE A 66 4.89 10.83 13.47
CA ILE A 66 6.36 10.94 13.54
C ILE A 66 6.77 11.26 14.97
N ARG A 67 6.13 12.25 15.62
CA ARG A 67 6.40 12.58 17.02
C ARG A 67 6.24 11.37 17.94
N VAL A 68 5.12 10.64 17.82
CA VAL A 68 4.88 9.42 18.61
C VAL A 68 5.88 8.31 18.29
N LEU A 69 6.27 8.14 17.03
CA LEU A 69 7.30 7.17 16.65
C LEU A 69 8.65 7.52 17.28
N GLU A 70 9.11 8.76 17.13
CA GLU A 70 10.46 9.16 17.53
C GLU A 70 10.61 9.36 19.03
N GLU A 71 9.68 10.05 19.69
CA GLU A 71 9.75 10.32 21.14
C GLU A 71 9.33 9.09 21.95
N TYR A 72 8.14 8.53 21.68
CA TYR A 72 7.56 7.49 22.53
C TYR A 72 8.00 6.07 22.17
N LEU A 73 7.94 5.67 20.89
CA LEU A 73 8.22 4.29 20.50
C LEU A 73 9.73 4.01 20.41
N VAL A 74 10.49 4.88 19.76
CA VAL A 74 11.94 4.72 19.56
C VAL A 74 12.72 5.37 20.70
N GLY A 75 12.37 6.60 21.09
CA GLY A 75 13.02 7.33 22.18
C GLY A 75 12.69 6.76 23.56
N LEU A 76 11.57 6.06 23.71
CA LEU A 76 11.05 5.53 24.97
C LEU A 76 10.72 6.63 26.00
N ASP A 77 10.48 7.85 25.53
CA ASP A 77 10.03 8.97 26.35
C ASP A 77 8.53 8.84 26.69
N LYS A 78 8.06 9.63 27.66
CA LYS A 78 6.63 9.76 27.95
C LYS A 78 6.03 10.93 27.19
N ILE A 79 4.86 10.73 26.58
CA ILE A 79 4.04 11.81 26.02
C ILE A 79 2.94 12.12 27.04
N THR A 80 3.05 13.24 27.73
CA THR A 80 2.14 13.64 28.81
C THR A 80 1.05 14.60 28.36
N ASP A 81 1.25 15.29 27.24
CA ASP A 81 0.36 16.27 26.64
C ASP A 81 -0.66 15.64 25.66
N MET A 82 -0.77 14.30 25.65
CA MET A 82 -1.66 13.55 24.77
C MET A 82 -2.54 12.60 25.57
N ASP A 83 -3.84 12.58 25.26
CA ASP A 83 -4.77 11.61 25.82
C ASP A 83 -4.35 10.16 25.47
N ASN A 84 -4.43 9.26 26.46
CA ASN A 84 -4.00 7.87 26.32
C ASN A 84 -4.78 7.10 25.23
N THR A 85 -6.06 7.42 25.05
CA THR A 85 -6.87 6.77 24.00
C THR A 85 -6.39 7.22 22.62
N TYR A 86 -6.08 8.50 22.47
CA TYR A 86 -5.54 9.06 21.23
C TYR A 86 -4.11 8.56 20.95
N LEU A 87 -3.25 8.48 21.97
CA LEU A 87 -1.90 7.90 21.86
C LEU A 87 -1.96 6.44 21.38
N ASN A 88 -2.80 5.61 22.01
CA ASN A 88 -2.98 4.21 21.62
C ASN A 88 -3.50 4.06 20.18
N LYS A 89 -4.44 4.92 19.76
CA LYS A 89 -4.91 4.94 18.36
C LYS A 89 -3.79 5.33 17.41
N THR A 90 -2.95 6.30 17.78
CA THR A 90 -1.80 6.74 16.97
C THR A 90 -0.77 5.63 16.83
N VAL A 91 -0.43 4.92 17.92
CA VAL A 91 0.45 3.74 17.89
C VAL A 91 -0.11 2.64 16.98
N GLU A 92 -1.42 2.40 17.02
CA GLU A 92 -2.08 1.43 16.14
C GLU A 92 -2.01 1.84 14.66
N MET A 93 -2.09 3.14 14.33
CA MET A 93 -1.90 3.63 12.95
C MET A 93 -0.46 3.43 12.48
N ILE A 94 0.52 3.73 13.33
CA ILE A 94 1.94 3.51 13.03
C ILE A 94 2.20 2.01 12.80
N TYR A 95 1.68 1.14 13.67
CA TYR A 95 1.80 -0.31 13.52
C TYR A 95 1.23 -0.82 12.18
N ARG A 96 0.08 -0.28 11.74
CA ARG A 96 -0.53 -0.64 10.45
C ARG A 96 0.35 -0.23 9.27
N LYS A 97 0.93 0.98 9.30
CA LYS A 97 1.86 1.44 8.26
C LYS A 97 3.17 0.67 8.27
N TRP A 98 3.70 0.36 9.46
CA TRP A 98 4.85 -0.50 9.64
C TRP A 98 4.63 -1.90 9.04
N ILE A 99 3.45 -2.50 9.24
CA ILE A 99 3.11 -3.76 8.58
C ILE A 99 3.24 -3.63 7.06
N LEU A 100 2.70 -2.57 6.46
CA LEU A 100 2.71 -2.38 5.00
C LEU A 100 4.13 -2.24 4.44
N ILE A 101 5.05 -1.68 5.23
CA ILE A 101 6.44 -1.43 4.82
C ILE A 101 7.32 -2.65 5.04
N CYS A 102 7.21 -3.31 6.19
CA CYS A 102 8.04 -4.47 6.53
C CYS A 102 7.51 -5.78 5.91
N PHE A 103 6.20 -5.83 5.64
CA PHE A 103 5.52 -6.95 5.01
C PHE A 103 4.62 -6.41 3.91
N PRO A 104 5.20 -5.87 2.82
CA PRO A 104 4.43 -5.54 1.64
C PRO A 104 3.85 -6.84 1.11
N ASP A 105 2.64 -7.18 1.55
CA ASP A 105 1.85 -8.26 0.94
C ASP A 105 1.78 -7.95 -0.55
N GLU A 106 2.07 -8.92 -1.43
CA GLU A 106 1.79 -8.80 -2.86
C GLU A 106 0.30 -8.43 -3.13
N ASN A 107 -0.57 -8.57 -2.12
CA ASN A 107 -1.98 -8.23 -2.09
C ASN A 107 -2.32 -6.83 -1.52
N ILE A 108 -1.44 -5.81 -1.63
CA ILE A 108 -1.73 -4.39 -1.27
C ILE A 108 -3.10 -3.91 -1.81
N TYR A 109 -3.59 -4.49 -2.90
CA TYR A 109 -4.95 -4.31 -3.42
C TYR A 109 -6.01 -5.05 -2.57
N ARG A 110 -6.29 -4.55 -1.35
CA ARG A 110 -7.38 -5.06 -0.46
C ARG A 110 -8.75 -5.12 -1.14
N LYS A 111 -8.97 -4.30 -2.16
CA LYS A 111 -10.19 -4.30 -2.98
C LYS A 111 -9.79 -4.54 -4.43
N LYS A 112 -9.91 -5.80 -4.87
CA LYS A 112 -9.64 -6.19 -6.25
C LYS A 112 -10.82 -5.79 -7.14
N ILE A 113 -10.52 -5.09 -8.23
CA ILE A 113 -11.45 -4.93 -9.35
C ILE A 113 -11.60 -6.30 -9.97
N THR A 114 -12.76 -6.94 -9.78
CA THR A 114 -13.03 -8.21 -10.47
C THR A 114 -13.73 -7.91 -11.80
N PRO A 115 -13.43 -8.69 -12.86
CA PRO A 115 -14.10 -8.55 -14.15
C PRO A 115 -15.63 -8.53 -14.03
N LYS A 116 -16.19 -9.42 -13.19
CA LYS A 116 -17.64 -9.50 -12.93
C LYS A 116 -18.23 -8.22 -12.32
N LYS A 117 -17.56 -7.63 -11.32
CA LYS A 117 -18.06 -6.40 -10.69
C LYS A 117 -17.97 -5.22 -11.65
N LEU A 118 -16.84 -5.08 -12.36
CA LEU A 118 -16.66 -4.03 -13.35
C LEU A 118 -17.68 -4.15 -14.49
N GLY A 119 -17.85 -5.34 -15.06
CA GLY A 119 -18.79 -5.58 -16.15
C GLY A 119 -20.23 -5.20 -15.79
N LYS A 120 -20.68 -5.56 -14.59
CA LYS A 120 -22.01 -5.17 -14.09
C LYS A 120 -22.18 -3.65 -14.02
N ILE A 121 -21.18 -2.93 -13.54
CA ILE A 121 -21.21 -1.45 -13.47
C ILE A 121 -21.23 -0.85 -14.89
N LEU A 122 -20.40 -1.33 -15.80
CA LEU A 122 -20.35 -0.85 -17.19
C LEU A 122 -21.70 -1.05 -17.90
N ARG A 123 -22.31 -2.23 -17.74
CA ARG A 123 -23.65 -2.52 -18.28
C ARG A 123 -24.70 -1.56 -17.72
N GLN A 124 -24.66 -1.31 -16.41
CA GLN A 124 -25.61 -0.39 -15.78
C GLN A 124 -25.45 1.03 -16.32
N LEU A 125 -24.21 1.51 -16.47
CA LEU A 125 -23.93 2.84 -17.03
C LEU A 125 -24.43 2.96 -18.47
N ARG A 126 -24.19 1.93 -19.31
CA ARG A 126 -24.71 1.89 -20.67
C ARG A 126 -26.22 2.01 -20.72
N LEU A 127 -26.92 1.19 -19.92
CA LEU A 127 -28.38 1.18 -19.86
C LEU A 127 -28.94 2.50 -19.34
N ASN A 128 -28.29 3.13 -18.35
CA ASN A 128 -28.69 4.43 -17.83
C ASN A 128 -28.59 5.56 -18.87
N LYS A 129 -27.75 5.40 -19.91
CA LYS A 129 -27.68 6.31 -21.06
C LYS A 129 -28.61 5.93 -22.20
N GLY A 130 -29.33 4.81 -22.10
CA GLY A 130 -30.21 4.31 -23.15
C GLY A 130 -29.49 3.71 -24.35
N TYR A 131 -28.19 3.41 -24.24
CA TYR A 131 -27.41 2.90 -25.36
C TYR A 131 -27.54 1.38 -25.52
N SER A 132 -27.62 0.91 -26.77
CA SER A 132 -27.49 -0.51 -27.10
C SER A 132 -26.02 -0.96 -27.08
N VAL A 133 -25.78 -2.27 -26.98
CA VAL A 133 -24.42 -2.82 -27.10
C VAL A 133 -23.81 -2.46 -28.45
N VAL A 134 -24.60 -2.59 -29.52
CA VAL A 134 -24.21 -2.25 -30.90
C VAL A 134 -23.70 -0.81 -30.96
N SER A 135 -24.52 0.15 -30.48
CA SER A 135 -24.20 1.58 -30.55
C SER A 135 -22.90 1.96 -29.86
N VAL A 136 -22.60 1.36 -28.71
CA VAL A 136 -21.35 1.65 -27.98
C VAL A 136 -20.16 0.92 -28.62
N ALA A 137 -20.36 -0.30 -29.09
CA ALA A 137 -19.32 -1.06 -29.78
C ALA A 137 -18.86 -0.34 -31.05
N ASP A 138 -19.80 0.23 -31.82
CA ASP A 138 -19.53 1.05 -33.00
C ASP A 138 -18.75 2.33 -32.66
N GLN A 139 -19.17 3.06 -31.62
CA GLN A 139 -18.46 4.26 -31.14
C GLN A 139 -17.02 3.96 -30.72
N LEU A 140 -16.78 2.79 -30.12
CA LEU A 140 -15.47 2.33 -29.69
C LEU A 140 -14.67 1.64 -30.81
N LYS A 141 -15.28 1.39 -31.97
CA LYS A 141 -14.71 0.60 -33.07
C LYS A 141 -14.21 -0.78 -32.62
N ILE A 142 -15.03 -1.47 -31.80
CA ILE A 142 -14.78 -2.84 -31.33
C ILE A 142 -15.95 -3.76 -31.70
N ASN A 143 -15.73 -5.07 -31.71
CA ASN A 143 -16.81 -6.03 -31.92
C ASN A 143 -17.81 -6.00 -30.76
N GLU A 144 -19.11 -6.14 -31.04
CA GLU A 144 -20.15 -6.25 -30.02
C GLU A 144 -19.88 -7.35 -28.99
N SER A 145 -19.37 -8.49 -29.45
CA SER A 145 -19.00 -9.62 -28.60
C SER A 145 -17.90 -9.23 -27.60
N THR A 146 -17.02 -8.30 -27.96
CA THR A 146 -15.98 -7.76 -27.07
C THR A 146 -16.61 -6.93 -25.96
N LEU A 147 -17.52 -6.01 -26.31
CA LEU A 147 -18.25 -5.23 -25.30
C LEU A 147 -19.11 -6.12 -24.38
N ARG A 148 -19.79 -7.14 -24.92
CA ARG A 148 -20.54 -8.11 -24.11
C ARG A 148 -19.64 -8.88 -23.17
N ASN A 149 -18.45 -9.29 -23.61
CA ASN A 149 -17.48 -9.97 -22.75
C ASN A 149 -16.97 -9.09 -21.61
N TYR A 150 -16.84 -7.78 -21.83
CA TYR A 150 -16.57 -6.83 -20.75
C TYR A 150 -17.74 -6.76 -19.77
N GLU A 151 -18.96 -6.58 -20.25
CA GLU A 151 -20.16 -6.42 -19.42
C GLU A 151 -20.55 -7.69 -18.63
N LEU A 152 -20.29 -8.87 -19.17
CA LEU A 152 -20.48 -10.15 -18.49
C LEU A 152 -19.36 -10.46 -17.49
N GLY A 153 -18.24 -9.73 -17.58
CA GLY A 153 -17.05 -9.99 -16.76
C GLY A 153 -16.27 -11.23 -17.17
N ASN A 154 -16.35 -11.62 -18.44
CA ASN A 154 -15.50 -12.67 -19.01
C ASN A 154 -14.10 -12.13 -19.32
N ARG A 155 -13.98 -10.82 -19.53
CA ARG A 155 -12.72 -10.13 -19.85
C ARG A 155 -12.69 -8.75 -19.22
N LEU A 156 -11.52 -8.28 -18.79
CA LEU A 156 -11.34 -6.87 -18.41
C LEU A 156 -11.10 -6.01 -19.66
N PRO A 157 -11.72 -4.83 -19.77
CA PRO A 157 -11.32 -3.84 -20.75
C PRO A 157 -9.90 -3.36 -20.42
N ARG A 158 -9.13 -3.04 -21.46
CA ARG A 158 -7.89 -2.30 -21.30
C ARG A 158 -8.18 -0.89 -20.79
N ILE A 159 -7.17 -0.22 -20.24
CA ILE A 159 -7.32 1.10 -19.62
C ILE A 159 -7.83 2.17 -20.61
N ASP A 160 -7.38 2.13 -21.87
CA ASP A 160 -7.82 3.02 -22.94
C ASP A 160 -9.30 2.79 -23.30
N ILE A 161 -9.74 1.53 -23.39
CA ILE A 161 -11.14 1.20 -23.61
C ILE A 161 -12.01 1.61 -22.43
N LEU A 162 -11.53 1.40 -21.20
CA LEU A 162 -12.23 1.83 -19.98
C LEU A 162 -12.39 3.35 -19.93
N TYR A 163 -11.36 4.10 -20.33
CA TYR A 163 -11.41 5.55 -20.45
C TYR A 163 -12.46 5.99 -21.49
N ALA A 164 -12.42 5.42 -22.70
CA ALA A 164 -13.38 5.75 -23.75
C ALA A 164 -14.83 5.40 -23.36
N LEU A 165 -15.04 4.28 -22.66
CA LEU A 165 -16.34 3.94 -22.07
C LEU A 165 -16.79 4.99 -21.04
N ALA A 166 -15.88 5.49 -20.21
CA ALA A 166 -16.18 6.54 -19.23
C ALA A 166 -16.67 7.82 -19.92
N GLU A 167 -15.99 8.24 -20.99
CA GLU A 167 -16.37 9.39 -21.82
C GLU A 167 -17.77 9.20 -22.44
N ILE A 168 -18.02 8.06 -23.11
CA ILE A 168 -19.33 7.73 -23.71
C ILE A 168 -20.43 7.75 -22.63
N TYR A 169 -20.14 7.23 -21.45
CA TYR A 169 -21.08 7.16 -20.33
C TYR A 169 -21.15 8.45 -19.50
N LYS A 170 -20.44 9.52 -19.90
CA LYS A 170 -20.35 10.80 -19.18
C LYS A 170 -20.05 10.60 -17.69
N SER A 171 -19.03 9.80 -17.38
CA SER A 171 -18.52 9.51 -16.04
C SER A 171 -16.99 9.54 -16.06
N SER A 172 -16.33 9.55 -14.90
CA SER A 172 -14.88 9.40 -14.82
C SER A 172 -14.46 7.96 -14.48
N ILE A 173 -13.23 7.58 -14.83
CA ILE A 173 -12.66 6.29 -14.40
C ILE A 173 -12.77 6.15 -12.88
N ASP A 174 -12.44 7.21 -12.13
CA ASP A 174 -12.49 7.21 -10.68
C ASP A 174 -13.89 6.90 -10.12
N GLU A 175 -14.94 7.47 -10.73
CA GLU A 175 -16.32 7.17 -10.34
C GLU A 175 -16.69 5.71 -10.63
N ILE A 176 -16.31 5.19 -11.79
CA ILE A 176 -16.55 3.79 -12.16
C ILE A 176 -15.85 2.87 -11.16
N ILE A 177 -14.57 3.12 -10.88
CA ILE A 177 -13.78 2.32 -9.95
C ILE A 177 -14.33 2.41 -8.52
N LYS A 178 -14.72 3.60 -8.04
CA LYS A 178 -15.39 3.77 -6.73
C LYS A 178 -16.66 2.92 -6.63
N LYS A 179 -17.45 2.78 -7.71
CA LYS A 179 -18.65 1.92 -7.72
C LYS A 179 -18.33 0.43 -7.70
N VAL A 180 -17.19 0.00 -8.25
CA VAL A 180 -16.75 -1.41 -8.23
C VAL A 180 -16.22 -1.83 -6.85
N ILE A 181 -15.59 -0.87 -6.17
CA ILE A 181 -14.85 -1.05 -4.91
C ILE A 181 -15.74 -0.78 -3.68
N LYS A 182 -16.93 -0.19 -3.85
CA LYS A 182 -17.99 -0.17 -2.83
C LYS A 182 -18.49 -1.58 -2.56
#